data_AF-A0A662QMC6-F1
#
_entry.id   AF-A0A662QMC6-F1
#
_cell.length_a   1.000
_cell.length_b   1.000
_cell.length_c   1.000
_cell.angle_alpha   90.00
_cell.angle_beta   90.00
_cell.angle_gamma   90.00
#
_symmetry.space_group_name_H-M   'P 1'
#
loop_
_entity.id
_entity.type
_entity.pdbx_description
1 polymer ?
#
loop_
_entity_poly.entity_id
_entity_poly.type
_entity_poly.pdbx_seq_one_letter_code
_entity_poly.pdbx_strand_id
1 'polypeptide(L)' 'MPRRGSRGGAAVPQEKKVYLRIEDLPSVGAATAQKLREIGFSTIESLATATVAELAAAGIGEKRAADIIA' A
#
# COMPACT_ATOMS: atom_id res chain seq x y z
N MET A 1 -7.59 32.13 -7.87
CA MET A 1 -7.39 31.08 -6.84
C MET A 1 -6.58 29.93 -7.43
N PRO A 2 -5.29 29.75 -7.10
CA PRO A 2 -4.56 28.53 -7.45
C PRO A 2 -4.85 27.44 -6.40
N ARG A 3 -5.22 26.25 -6.90
CA ARG A 3 -5.55 25.08 -6.10
C ARG A 3 -4.30 24.55 -5.39
N ARG A 4 -4.34 24.61 -4.06
CA ARG A 4 -3.44 23.92 -3.13
C ARG A 4 -3.43 22.42 -3.44
N GLY A 5 -2.29 21.91 -3.90
CA GLY A 5 -2.02 20.48 -4.07
C GLY A 5 -0.74 20.11 -3.32
N SER A 6 -0.92 19.63 -2.08
CA SER A 6 0.08 19.05 -1.17
C SER A 6 1.13 18.19 -1.88
N ARG A 7 2.42 18.39 -1.57
CA ARG A 7 3.25 17.52 -0.68
C ARG A 7 3.20 16.06 -1.11
N GLY A 8 4.27 15.40 -1.54
CA GLY A 8 5.62 15.40 -0.99
C GLY A 8 5.98 13.92 -0.83
N GLY A 9 7.03 13.45 -1.50
CA GLY A 9 7.47 12.05 -1.46
C GLY A 9 8.94 12.00 -1.12
N ALA A 10 9.29 12.39 0.10
CA ALA A 10 10.63 12.20 0.64
C ALA A 10 10.81 10.71 0.95
N ALA A 11 11.72 10.05 0.23
CA ALA A 11 12.20 8.73 0.56
C ALA A 11 12.94 8.83 1.90
N VAL A 12 12.31 8.33 2.97
CA VAL A 12 12.92 8.24 4.30
C VAL A 12 13.67 6.89 4.42
N PRO A 13 14.86 6.88 5.02
CA PRO A 13 15.68 5.68 5.17
C PRO A 13 15.01 4.65 6.09
N GLN A 14 15.17 3.37 5.74
CA GLN A 14 14.54 2.23 6.38
C GLN A 14 15.12 1.97 7.78
N GLU A 15 14.55 2.62 8.78
CA GLU A 15 14.54 2.12 10.15
C GLU A 15 13.37 1.13 10.25
N LYS A 16 13.52 -0.02 10.94
CA LYS A 16 12.50 -1.08 11.05
C LYS A 16 11.16 -0.52 11.56
N LYS A 17 10.34 0.01 10.64
CA LYS A 17 9.00 0.49 10.96
C LYS A 17 8.09 -0.71 11.05
N VAL A 18 7.53 -0.92 12.23
CA VAL A 18 6.39 -1.81 12.40
C VAL A 18 5.24 -1.17 11.63
N TYR A 19 4.97 -1.71 10.43
CA TYR A 19 3.83 -1.27 9.63
C TYR A 19 2.55 -1.70 10.34
N LEU A 20 1.90 -0.75 11.02
CA LEU A 20 0.63 -0.99 11.73
C LEU A 20 -0.56 -1.08 10.78
N ARG A 21 -0.44 -0.50 9.58
CA ARG A 21 -1.50 -0.38 8.60
C ARG A 21 -0.98 -0.66 7.21
N ILE A 22 -1.84 -1.21 6.36
CA ILE A 22 -1.54 -1.47 4.95
C ILE A 22 -1.08 -0.20 4.23
N GLU A 23 -1.64 0.98 4.55
CA GLU A 23 -1.28 2.28 3.93
C GLU A 23 0.08 2.86 4.34
N ASP A 24 0.76 2.22 5.31
CA ASP A 24 2.11 2.62 5.74
C ASP A 24 3.18 1.88 4.90
N LEU A 25 2.79 0.84 4.16
CA LEU A 25 3.68 0.11 3.26
C LEU A 25 4.13 1.02 2.10
N PRO A 26 5.43 0.98 1.73
CA PRO A 26 5.99 1.86 0.70
C PRO A 26 5.37 1.69 -0.70
N SER A 27 4.59 0.64 -0.90
CA SER A 27 3.88 0.32 -2.15
C SER A 27 2.36 0.53 -2.07
N VAL A 28 1.82 0.83 -0.89
CA VAL A 28 0.38 0.94 -0.64
C VAL A 28 0.08 2.36 -0.16
N GLY A 29 -0.43 3.19 -1.06
CA GLY A 29 -0.93 4.51 -0.68
C GLY A 29 -2.35 4.45 -0.12
N ALA A 30 -2.87 5.59 0.35
CA ALA A 30 -4.25 5.70 0.86
C ALA A 30 -5.31 5.21 -0.13
N ALA A 31 -5.13 5.44 -1.44
CA ALA A 31 -6.05 5.00 -2.49
C ALA A 31 -6.06 3.47 -2.65
N THR A 32 -4.89 2.85 -2.63
CA THR A 32 -4.73 1.39 -2.70
C THR A 32 -5.26 0.73 -1.43
N ALA A 33 -4.95 1.27 -0.26
CA ALA A 33 -5.46 0.78 1.01
C ALA A 33 -6.98 0.86 1.11
N GLN A 34 -7.59 1.87 0.51
CA GLN A 34 -9.05 1.96 0.44
C GLN A 34 -9.62 0.81 -0.39
N LYS A 35 -9.09 0.55 -1.59
CA LYS A 35 -9.50 -0.60 -2.42
C LYS A 35 -9.30 -1.92 -1.70
N LEU A 36 -8.13 -2.13 -1.08
CA LEU A 36 -7.86 -3.33 -0.30
C LEU A 36 -8.88 -3.54 0.81
N ARG A 37 -9.27 -2.48 1.53
CA ARG A 37 -10.35 -2.55 2.53
C ARG A 37 -11.70 -2.92 1.91
N GLU A 38 -12.00 -2.45 0.71
CA GLU A 38 -13.24 -2.79 -0.02
C GLU A 38 -13.30 -4.27 -0.43
N ILE A 39 -12.17 -4.87 -0.80
CA ILE A 39 -12.05 -6.32 -1.08
C ILE A 39 -11.83 -7.17 0.19
N GLY A 40 -11.81 -6.56 1.38
CA GLY A 40 -11.71 -7.26 2.67
C GLY A 40 -10.30 -7.35 3.26
N PHE A 41 -9.29 -6.86 2.56
CA PHE A 41 -7.90 -6.74 3.01
C PHE A 41 -7.71 -5.45 3.82
N SER A 42 -8.02 -5.51 5.11
CA SER A 42 -7.94 -4.36 6.01
C SER A 42 -6.70 -4.38 6.93
N THR A 43 -6.00 -5.51 7.02
CA THR A 43 -4.83 -5.74 7.88
C THR A 43 -3.63 -6.25 7.08
N ILE A 44 -2.43 -6.12 7.67
CA ILE A 44 -1.19 -6.64 7.08
C ILE A 44 -1.26 -8.16 6.93
N GLU A 45 -1.86 -8.87 7.90
CA GLU A 45 -2.01 -10.32 7.86
C GLU A 45 -2.85 -10.77 6.68
N SER A 46 -4.00 -10.14 6.44
CA SER A 46 -4.81 -10.44 5.26
C SER A 46 -4.07 -10.07 3.97
N LEU A 47 -3.35 -8.94 3.97
CA LEU A 47 -2.56 -8.52 2.82
C LEU A 47 -1.45 -9.51 2.47
N ALA A 48 -0.80 -10.10 3.47
CA ALA A 48 0.23 -11.12 3.28
C ALA A 48 -0.34 -12.42 2.67
N THR A 49 -1.63 -12.70 2.91
CA THR A 49 -2.34 -13.82 2.26
C THR A 49 -2.93 -13.47 0.90
N ALA A 50 -2.91 -12.18 0.51
CA ALA A 50 -3.46 -11.73 -0.75
C ALA A 50 -2.60 -12.20 -1.93
N THR A 51 -3.23 -12.29 -3.10
CA THR A 51 -2.51 -12.61 -4.34
C THR A 51 -2.02 -11.36 -5.06
N VAL A 52 -1.00 -11.51 -5.90
CA VAL A 52 -0.50 -10.44 -6.78
C VAL A 52 -1.63 -9.81 -7.59
N ALA A 53 -2.61 -10.61 -8.04
CA ALA A 53 -3.76 -10.14 -8.81
C ALA A 53 -4.69 -9.22 -7.99
N GLU A 54 -4.93 -9.52 -6.72
CA GLU A 54 -5.75 -8.69 -5.83
C GLU A 54 -5.06 -7.37 -5.48
N LEU A 55 -3.76 -7.43 -5.23
CA LEU A 55 -2.92 -6.26 -5.04
C LEU A 55 -2.89 -5.40 -6.32
N ALA A 56 -2.83 -6.02 -7.50
CA ALA A 56 -2.92 -5.34 -8.78
C ALA A 56 -4.29 -4.70 -9.02
N ALA A 57 -5.38 -5.35 -8.63
CA ALA A 57 -6.73 -4.78 -8.65
C ALA A 57 -6.83 -3.54 -7.73
N ALA A 58 -6.10 -3.54 -6.61
CA ALA A 58 -5.96 -2.38 -5.75
C ALA A 58 -5.04 -1.28 -6.32
N GLY A 59 -4.35 -1.52 -7.43
CA GLY A 59 -3.44 -0.57 -8.09
C GLY A 59 -1.98 -0.67 -7.63
N ILE A 60 -1.59 -1.79 -7.02
CA ILE A 60 -0.19 -2.10 -6.72
C ILE A 60 0.42 -2.73 -7.96
N GLY A 61 1.57 -2.24 -8.43
CA GLY A 61 2.26 -2.87 -9.55
C GLY A 61 2.66 -4.31 -9.21
N GLU A 62 2.41 -5.27 -10.11
CA GLU A 62 2.58 -6.71 -9.88
C GLU A 62 3.95 -7.09 -9.30
N LYS A 63 5.03 -6.45 -9.80
CA LYS A 63 6.39 -6.65 -9.29
C LYS A 63 6.54 -6.27 -7.82
N ARG A 64 5.87 -5.20 -7.39
CA ARG A 64 5.91 -4.73 -6.00
C ARG A 64 4.96 -5.53 -5.12
N ALA A 65 3.81 -5.94 -5.68
CA ALA A 65 2.88 -6.81 -5.00
C ALA A 65 3.53 -8.14 -4.62
N ALA A 66 4.29 -8.75 -5.54
CA ALA A 66 5.09 -9.95 -5.28
C ALA A 66 6.10 -9.73 -4.14
N ASP A 67 6.75 -8.57 -4.08
CA ASP A 67 7.72 -8.20 -3.03
C ASP A 67 7.09 -8.03 -1.64
N ILE A 68 5.79 -7.76 -1.57
CA ILE A 68 5.04 -7.56 -0.31
C ILE A 68 4.57 -8.89 0.29
N ILE A 69 4.27 -9.88 -0.56
CA ILE A 69 3.71 -11.18 -0.16
C ILE A 69 4.75 -12.32 -0.15
N ALA A 70 5.93 -12.10 -0.74
CA ALA A 70 7.06 -13.03 -0.70
C ALA A 70 7.81 -12.97 0.63
#